data_AF-A0A7S2EQG5-F1
#
_entry.id   AF-A0A7S2EQG5-F1
#
_cell.length_a   1.000
_cell.length_b   1.000
_cell.length_c   1.000
_cell.angle_alpha   90.00
_cell.angle_beta   90.00
_cell.angle_gamma   90.00
#
_symmetry.space_group_name_H-M   'P 1'
#
loop_
_entity.id
_entity.type
_entity.pdbx_description
1 polymer ?
#
loop_
_entity_poly.entity_id
_entity_poly.type
_entity_poly.pdbx_seq_one_letter_code
_entity_poly.pdbx_strand_id
1 'polypeptide(L)'
;PQCIEYYLDSFVFPLTMEHHHDKVSASGQDLGGNMLFGRRVGFSGTPSDLLPEELGQCQYDDGVDGQILHYLTTESIMSSRMLGTDWSATNILDQIATNDPPFHVLIDTGALITGMSNYEVAKYLLTNGLSKSFDGVVFLDHKDRKMILLRQGMVVV
;
A
#
# COMPACT_ATOMS: atom_id res chain seq x y z
N PRO A 1 -37.00 -13.46 -5.01
CA PRO A 1 -36.44 -12.09 -5.04
C PRO A 1 -36.44 -11.42 -3.65
N GLN A 2 -37.60 -11.26 -3.00
CA GLN A 2 -37.72 -10.54 -1.72
C GLN A 2 -37.01 -11.22 -0.53
N CYS A 3 -37.02 -12.56 -0.45
CA CYS A 3 -36.29 -13.25 0.62
C CYS A 3 -34.77 -13.10 0.51
N ILE A 4 -34.25 -12.97 -0.71
CA ILE A 4 -32.82 -12.75 -0.95
C ILE A 4 -32.45 -11.33 -0.53
N GLU A 5 -33.25 -10.35 -0.94
CA GLU A 5 -33.09 -8.94 -0.55
C GLU A 5 -33.14 -8.76 0.97
N TYR A 6 -34.15 -9.33 1.65
CA TYR A 6 -34.25 -9.29 3.11
C TYR A 6 -33.04 -9.94 3.80
N TYR A 7 -32.56 -11.08 3.29
CA TYR A 7 -31.40 -11.76 3.84
C TYR A 7 -30.11 -10.92 3.68
N LEU A 8 -29.91 -10.33 2.51
CA LEU A 8 -28.76 -9.47 2.24
C LEU A 8 -28.77 -8.21 3.10
N ASP A 9 -29.89 -7.48 3.14
CA ASP A 9 -29.99 -6.21 3.87
C ASP A 9 -30.01 -6.38 5.39
N SER A 10 -30.65 -7.44 5.90
CA SER A 10 -30.84 -7.59 7.36
C SER A 10 -29.69 -8.32 8.05
N PHE A 11 -28.93 -9.14 7.31
CA PHE A 11 -27.90 -10.00 7.91
C PHE A 11 -26.53 -9.82 7.28
N VAL A 12 -26.43 -9.88 5.94
CA VAL A 12 -25.11 -9.89 5.27
C VAL A 12 -24.48 -8.50 5.28
N PHE A 13 -25.15 -7.50 4.72
CA PHE A 13 -24.59 -6.15 4.54
C PHE A 13 -24.24 -5.45 5.87
N PRO A 14 -25.03 -5.54 6.95
CA PRO A 14 -24.64 -4.94 8.23
C PRO A 14 -23.35 -5.54 8.83
N LEU A 15 -23.03 -6.79 8.48
CA LEU A 15 -21.82 -7.46 8.95
C LEU A 15 -20.60 -7.19 8.05
N THR A 16 -20.82 -6.95 6.76
CA THR A 16 -19.73 -6.90 5.77
C THR A 16 -19.51 -5.53 5.14
N MET A 17 -20.43 -4.58 5.31
CA MET A 17 -20.35 -3.24 4.71
C MET A 17 -20.27 -2.17 5.79
N GLU A 18 -19.34 -1.24 5.62
CA GLU A 18 -19.33 -0.01 6.42
C GLU A 18 -20.47 0.91 5.96
N HIS A 19 -21.40 1.19 6.88
CA HIS A 19 -22.51 2.13 6.66
C HIS A 19 -22.21 3.47 7.33
N HIS A 20 -22.25 4.53 6.54
CA HIS A 20 -22.26 5.92 7.03
C HIS A 20 -23.58 6.58 6.65
N HIS A 21 -24.11 7.43 7.54
CA HIS A 21 -25.33 8.21 7.30
C HIS A 21 -25.21 9.07 6.05
N ASP A 22 -24.05 9.69 5.88
CA ASP A 22 -23.70 10.51 4.72
C ASP A 22 -22.61 9.81 3.92
N LYS A 23 -22.80 9.71 2.60
CA LYS A 23 -21.80 9.19 1.66
C LYS A 23 -21.47 10.28 0.67
N VAL A 24 -20.20 10.70 0.64
CA VAL A 24 -19.67 11.54 -0.44
C VAL A 24 -19.29 10.60 -1.58
N SER A 25 -19.93 10.76 -2.74
CA SER A 25 -19.55 10.05 -3.97
C SER A 25 -19.11 11.06 -5.02
N ALA A 26 -18.02 10.75 -5.71
CA ALA A 26 -17.59 11.46 -6.90
C ALA A 26 -17.11 10.43 -7.93
N SER A 27 -17.37 10.66 -9.21
CA SER A 27 -16.79 9.86 -10.28
C SER A 27 -15.36 10.32 -10.60
N GLY A 28 -14.60 9.50 -11.32
CA GLY A 28 -13.30 9.90 -11.85
C GLY A 28 -13.38 11.17 -12.73
N GLN A 29 -14.51 11.37 -13.43
CA GLN A 29 -14.78 12.59 -14.19
C GLN A 29 -14.99 13.81 -13.28
N ASP A 30 -15.69 13.67 -12.17
CA ASP A 30 -15.90 14.78 -11.25
C ASP A 30 -14.58 15.22 -10.59
N LEU A 31 -13.73 14.25 -10.22
CA LEU A 31 -12.43 14.49 -9.60
C LEU A 31 -11.36 14.98 -10.60
N GLY A 32 -11.35 14.46 -11.82
CA GLY A 32 -10.39 14.88 -12.85
C GLY A 32 -10.90 16.00 -13.77
N GLY A 33 -12.18 16.36 -13.70
CA GLY A 33 -12.78 17.50 -14.37
C GLY A 33 -12.39 18.83 -13.71
N ASN A 34 -12.74 19.95 -14.35
CA ASN A 34 -12.41 21.29 -13.86
C ASN A 34 -13.42 21.84 -12.84
N MET A 35 -14.51 21.11 -12.57
CA MET A 35 -15.59 21.54 -11.67
C MET A 35 -15.12 21.63 -10.21
N LEU A 36 -14.32 20.66 -9.74
CA LEU A 36 -13.85 20.60 -8.36
C LEU A 36 -12.46 21.19 -8.17
N PHE A 37 -11.54 21.01 -9.14
CA PHE A 37 -10.14 21.40 -8.98
C PHE A 37 -9.59 22.15 -10.21
N GLY A 38 -8.99 23.33 -9.98
CA GLY A 38 -8.42 24.17 -11.05
C GLY A 38 -7.09 23.67 -11.62
N ARG A 39 -6.33 22.85 -10.89
CA ARG A 39 -5.06 22.26 -11.34
C ARG A 39 -5.03 20.79 -10.96
N ARG A 40 -4.63 19.95 -11.92
CA ARG A 40 -4.64 18.49 -11.81
C ARG A 40 -3.33 17.94 -12.33
N VAL A 41 -2.81 16.95 -11.62
CA VAL A 41 -1.69 16.11 -12.04
C VAL A 41 -2.10 14.71 -11.62
N GLY A 42 -2.08 13.76 -12.55
CA GLY A 42 -2.56 12.42 -12.30
C GLY A 42 -1.75 11.39 -13.07
N PHE A 43 -1.73 10.18 -12.53
CA PHE A 43 -1.18 9.00 -13.17
C PHE A 43 -2.31 7.98 -13.29
N SER A 44 -2.51 7.40 -14.47
CA SER A 44 -3.44 6.30 -14.64
C SER A 44 -2.75 5.02 -14.14
N GLY A 45 -3.13 4.54 -12.96
CA GLY A 45 -2.60 3.31 -12.38
C GLY A 45 -3.07 2.02 -13.06
N THR A 46 -3.94 2.16 -14.06
CA THR A 46 -4.44 1.07 -14.90
C THR A 46 -4.12 1.41 -16.35
N PRO A 47 -3.78 0.42 -17.20
CA PRO A 47 -3.60 0.64 -18.64
C PRO A 47 -4.97 0.89 -19.29
N SER A 48 -5.53 2.06 -19.01
CA SER A 48 -6.82 2.52 -19.49
C SER A 48 -6.66 3.93 -20.00
N ASP A 49 -7.09 4.12 -21.24
CA ASP A 49 -7.19 5.43 -21.89
C ASP A 49 -8.39 6.25 -21.40
N LEU A 50 -9.17 5.71 -20.46
CA LEU A 50 -10.31 6.39 -19.85
C LEU A 50 -9.81 7.45 -18.88
N LEU A 51 -9.39 8.59 -19.45
CA LEU A 51 -9.14 9.82 -18.73
C LEU A 51 -10.30 10.79 -18.97
N PRO A 52 -10.60 11.65 -17.99
CA PRO A 52 -11.43 12.82 -18.22
C PRO A 52 -10.94 13.63 -19.42
N GLU A 53 -11.88 14.07 -20.27
CA GLU A 53 -11.58 14.77 -21.52
C GLU A 53 -10.64 15.96 -21.31
N GLU A 54 -10.75 16.64 -20.17
CA GLU A 54 -9.94 17.80 -19.79
C GLU A 54 -8.49 17.48 -19.43
N LEU A 55 -8.15 16.21 -19.17
CA LEU A 55 -6.77 15.75 -18.96
C LEU A 55 -6.08 15.38 -20.29
N GLY A 56 -6.84 15.31 -21.39
CA GLY A 56 -6.34 14.95 -22.71
C GLY A 56 -6.09 13.45 -22.85
N GLN A 57 -5.10 13.10 -23.66
CA GLN A 57 -4.75 11.70 -23.94
C GLN A 57 -3.73 11.17 -22.94
N CYS A 58 -3.90 9.91 -22.56
CA CYS A 58 -2.92 9.22 -21.75
C CYS A 58 -1.61 9.10 -22.54
N GLN A 59 -0.51 9.53 -21.93
CA GLN A 59 0.83 9.37 -22.50
C GLN A 59 1.47 8.17 -21.83
N TYR A 60 1.69 7.11 -22.60
CA TYR A 60 2.41 5.94 -22.14
C TYR A 60 3.91 6.16 -22.27
N ASP A 61 4.66 5.66 -21.30
CA ASP A 61 6.11 5.64 -21.36
C ASP A 61 6.55 4.41 -22.18
N ASP A 62 7.27 4.65 -23.27
CA ASP A 62 7.60 3.63 -24.25
C ASP A 62 8.46 2.52 -23.62
N GLY A 63 7.96 1.28 -23.70
CA GLY A 63 8.66 0.10 -23.22
C GLY A 63 8.65 -0.08 -21.70
N VAL A 64 7.91 0.74 -20.94
CA VAL A 64 7.82 0.61 -19.47
C VAL A 64 7.32 -0.76 -19.03
N ASP A 65 6.30 -1.30 -19.68
CA ASP A 65 5.75 -2.63 -19.37
C ASP A 65 6.79 -3.73 -19.63
N GLY A 66 7.55 -3.60 -20.71
CA GLY A 66 8.65 -4.50 -21.03
C GLY A 66 9.76 -4.47 -19.97
N GLN A 67 10.10 -3.27 -19.46
CA GLN A 67 11.07 -3.12 -18.38
C GLN A 67 10.55 -3.70 -17.06
N ILE A 68 9.28 -3.48 -16.72
CA ILE A 68 8.64 -4.06 -15.53
C ILE A 68 8.69 -5.58 -15.61
N LEU A 69 8.24 -6.17 -16.72
CA LEU A 69 8.29 -7.62 -16.93
C LEU A 69 9.72 -8.15 -16.88
N HIS A 70 10.67 -7.46 -17.51
CA HIS A 70 12.08 -7.83 -17.45
C HIS A 70 12.58 -7.88 -16.00
N TYR A 71 12.33 -6.86 -15.17
CA TYR A 71 12.73 -6.86 -13.77
C TYR A 71 12.04 -7.95 -12.95
N LEU A 72 10.73 -8.13 -13.13
CA LEU A 72 9.94 -9.13 -12.39
C LEU A 72 10.32 -10.58 -12.76
N THR A 73 10.88 -10.82 -13.95
CA THR A 73 11.26 -12.15 -14.43
C THR A 73 12.75 -12.43 -14.38
N THR A 74 13.59 -11.43 -14.13
CA THR A 74 15.04 -11.60 -14.03
C THR A 74 15.43 -12.08 -12.64
N GLU A 75 15.87 -13.34 -12.52
CA GLU A 75 16.21 -13.99 -11.25
C GLU A 75 17.38 -13.34 -10.50
N SER A 76 18.26 -12.60 -11.20
CA SER A 76 19.34 -11.83 -10.55
C SER A 76 18.87 -10.54 -9.88
N ILE A 77 17.61 -10.13 -10.12
CA ILE A 77 17.02 -8.89 -9.61
C ILE A 77 15.87 -9.21 -8.65
N MET A 78 15.00 -10.14 -9.04
CA MET A 78 13.82 -10.51 -8.27
C MET A 78 13.87 -11.97 -7.86
N SER A 79 13.46 -12.23 -6.61
CA SER A 79 13.18 -13.57 -6.12
C SER A 79 11.81 -13.60 -5.46
N SER A 80 11.23 -14.79 -5.40
CA SER A 80 9.98 -15.03 -4.68
C SER A 80 10.17 -16.20 -3.73
N ARG A 81 9.44 -16.17 -2.62
CA ARG A 81 9.48 -17.22 -1.62
C ARG A 81 8.08 -17.52 -1.14
N MET A 82 7.72 -18.79 -1.17
CA MET A 82 6.48 -19.27 -0.59
C MET A 82 6.62 -19.34 0.93
N LEU A 83 5.68 -18.76 1.65
CA LEU A 83 5.62 -18.84 3.10
C LEU A 83 4.97 -20.17 3.53
N GLY A 84 5.42 -20.72 4.66
CA GLY A 84 4.83 -21.92 5.26
C GLY A 84 3.42 -21.68 5.78
N THR A 85 2.72 -22.75 6.20
CA THR A 85 1.36 -22.65 6.75
C THR A 85 1.31 -22.00 8.14
N ASP A 86 2.44 -21.95 8.83
CA ASP A 86 2.67 -21.36 10.15
C ASP A 86 3.15 -19.89 10.07
N TRP A 87 2.96 -19.25 8.93
CA TRP A 87 3.34 -17.86 8.76
C TRP A 87 2.54 -16.94 9.71
N SER A 88 3.20 -15.89 10.16
CA SER A 88 2.59 -14.78 10.87
C SER A 88 3.29 -13.48 10.47
N ALA A 89 2.62 -12.35 10.67
CA ALA A 89 3.20 -11.03 10.45
C ALA A 89 4.56 -10.87 11.16
N THR A 90 4.62 -11.25 12.44
CA THR A 90 5.86 -11.17 13.23
C THR A 90 6.94 -12.09 12.71
N ASN A 91 6.62 -13.32 12.31
CA ASN A 91 7.60 -14.25 11.74
C ASN A 91 8.19 -13.71 10.42
N ILE A 92 7.38 -13.02 9.61
CA ILE A 92 7.88 -12.35 8.40
C ILE A 92 8.80 -11.19 8.78
N LEU A 93 8.40 -10.35 9.74
CA LEU A 93 9.19 -9.21 10.18
C LEU A 93 10.52 -9.62 10.83
N ASP A 94 10.53 -10.70 11.61
CA ASP A 94 11.75 -11.26 12.20
C ASP A 94 12.74 -11.66 11.09
N GLN A 95 12.25 -12.37 10.07
CA GLN A 95 13.07 -12.80 8.93
C GLN A 95 13.56 -11.63 8.06
N ILE A 96 12.79 -10.54 7.97
CA ILE A 96 13.22 -9.31 7.31
C ILE A 96 14.31 -8.63 8.14
N ALA A 97 14.09 -8.48 9.45
CA ALA A 97 15.00 -7.80 10.36
C ALA A 97 16.38 -8.46 10.39
N THR A 98 16.43 -9.79 10.33
CA THR A 98 17.68 -10.57 10.42
C THR A 98 18.22 -11.06 9.07
N ASN A 99 17.67 -10.59 7.94
CA ASN A 99 18.14 -11.03 6.63
C ASN A 99 19.57 -10.56 6.33
N ASP A 100 20.33 -11.40 5.62
CA ASP A 100 21.64 -11.05 5.08
C ASP A 100 21.69 -11.51 3.61
N PRO A 101 21.79 -10.59 2.62
CA PRO A 101 21.94 -9.15 2.78
C PRO A 101 20.68 -8.45 3.35
N PRO A 102 20.82 -7.32 4.05
CA PRO A 102 19.70 -6.65 4.68
C PRO A 102 18.73 -6.07 3.64
N PHE A 103 17.43 -6.21 3.92
CA PHE A 103 16.40 -5.49 3.16
C PHE A 103 16.37 -4.01 3.58
N HIS A 104 16.29 -3.13 2.58
CA HIS A 104 16.32 -1.68 2.80
C HIS A 104 14.92 -1.04 2.70
N VAL A 105 13.98 -1.73 2.06
CA VAL A 105 12.65 -1.22 1.78
C VAL A 105 11.65 -2.35 1.95
N LEU A 106 10.56 -2.06 2.65
CA LEU A 106 9.38 -2.92 2.77
C LEU A 106 8.19 -2.15 2.20
N ILE A 107 7.48 -2.77 1.26
CA ILE A 107 6.27 -2.22 0.66
C ILE A 107 5.13 -3.16 1.03
N ASP A 108 4.27 -2.74 1.95
CA ASP A 108 3.01 -3.40 2.30
C ASP A 108 1.87 -2.51 1.80
N THR A 109 1.23 -2.89 0.69
CA THR A 109 0.13 -2.12 0.11
C THR A 109 -1.14 -2.31 0.95
N GLY A 110 -1.29 -1.48 1.99
CA GLY A 110 -2.52 -1.31 2.76
C GLY A 110 -2.53 -1.89 4.19
N ALA A 111 -1.37 -2.25 4.75
CA ALA A 111 -1.24 -2.84 6.10
C ALA A 111 -2.05 -4.14 6.30
N LEU A 112 -2.50 -4.78 5.20
CA LEU A 112 -3.40 -5.93 5.23
C LEU A 112 -2.70 -7.20 5.71
N ILE A 113 -1.37 -7.29 5.52
CA ILE A 113 -0.61 -8.50 5.86
C ILE A 113 -0.15 -8.46 7.31
N THR A 114 0.33 -7.30 7.77
CA THR A 114 0.91 -7.21 9.12
C THR A 114 -0.12 -6.99 10.21
N GLY A 115 -1.24 -6.32 9.90
CA GLY A 115 -2.18 -5.82 10.91
C GLY A 115 -1.56 -4.80 11.86
N MET A 116 -0.42 -4.23 11.49
CA MET A 116 0.35 -3.26 12.26
C MET A 116 0.34 -1.91 11.54
N SER A 117 0.35 -0.82 12.30
CA SER A 117 0.66 0.49 11.74
C SER A 117 2.13 0.54 11.29
N ASN A 118 2.43 1.41 10.33
CA ASN A 118 3.80 1.66 9.87
C ASN A 118 4.77 2.00 11.02
N TYR A 119 4.30 2.71 12.05
CA TYR A 119 5.08 2.98 13.26
C TYR A 119 5.38 1.72 14.07
N GLU A 120 4.38 0.85 14.25
CA GLU A 120 4.56 -0.43 14.97
C GLU A 120 5.52 -1.35 14.24
N VAL A 121 5.45 -1.43 12.90
CA VAL A 121 6.42 -2.17 12.09
C VAL A 121 7.82 -1.59 12.25
N ALA A 122 7.98 -0.27 12.13
CA ALA A 122 9.27 0.40 12.30
C ALA A 122 9.89 0.12 13.68
N LYS A 123 9.09 0.22 14.73
CA LYS A 123 9.51 -0.08 16.10
C LYS A 123 9.88 -1.55 16.26
N TYR A 124 9.05 -2.45 15.74
CA TYR A 124 9.27 -3.90 15.82
C TYR A 124 10.59 -4.29 15.15
N LEU A 125 10.87 -3.80 13.95
CA LEU A 125 12.12 -4.10 13.25
C LEU A 125 13.34 -3.65 14.07
N LEU A 126 13.33 -2.41 14.60
CA LEU A 126 14.43 -1.88 15.40
C LEU A 126 14.68 -2.68 16.69
N THR A 127 13.63 -3.25 17.29
CA THR A 127 13.74 -4.05 18.52
C THR A 127 14.07 -5.52 18.28
N ASN A 128 13.70 -6.08 17.13
CA ASN A 128 13.75 -7.52 16.86
C ASN A 128 14.82 -7.92 15.83
N GLY A 129 15.95 -7.22 15.84
CA GLY A 129 17.16 -7.70 15.16
C GLY A 129 17.55 -6.95 13.89
N LEU A 130 16.85 -5.87 13.51
CA LEU A 130 17.27 -5.04 12.38
C LEU A 130 18.71 -4.59 12.58
N SER A 131 19.56 -4.81 11.58
CA SER A 131 21.00 -4.55 11.63
C SER A 131 21.33 -3.19 12.25
N LYS A 132 22.39 -3.16 13.08
CA LYS A 132 22.89 -1.93 13.69
C LYS A 132 23.46 -0.92 12.68
N SER A 133 23.61 -1.31 11.41
CA SER A 133 23.94 -0.38 10.32
C SER A 133 22.82 0.60 10.00
N PHE A 134 21.59 0.33 10.46
CA PHE A 134 20.46 1.25 10.31
C PHE A 134 20.28 2.10 11.56
N ASP A 135 20.44 3.41 11.44
CA ASP A 135 20.24 4.39 12.52
C ASP A 135 18.77 4.69 12.83
N GLY A 136 17.86 4.30 11.92
CA GLY A 136 16.42 4.48 12.09
C GLY A 136 15.63 3.87 10.93
N VAL A 137 14.31 3.90 11.06
CA VAL A 137 13.37 3.41 10.04
C VAL A 137 12.50 4.57 9.58
N VAL A 138 12.46 4.79 8.26
CA VAL A 138 11.60 5.78 7.62
C VAL A 138 10.24 5.15 7.34
N PHE A 139 9.15 5.85 7.66
CA PHE A 139 7.81 5.37 7.43
C PHE A 139 6.82 6.52 7.15
N LEU A 140 5.64 6.21 6.61
CA LEU A 140 4.54 7.17 6.46
C LEU A 140 3.56 7.00 7.62
N ASP A 141 3.20 8.08 8.31
CA ASP A 141 2.17 8.03 9.34
C ASP A 141 0.74 8.02 8.77
N HIS A 142 -0.26 7.98 9.64
CA HIS A 142 -1.69 8.00 9.27
C HIS A 142 -2.15 9.29 8.56
N LYS A 143 -1.28 10.30 8.43
CA LYS A 143 -1.52 11.55 7.69
C LYS A 143 -0.63 11.65 6.45
N ASP A 144 -0.08 10.53 5.99
CA ASP A 144 0.87 10.43 4.87
C ASP A 144 2.13 11.29 5.04
N ARG A 145 2.51 11.61 6.28
CA ARG A 145 3.74 12.37 6.55
C ARG A 145 4.91 11.41 6.65
N LYS A 146 6.03 11.78 6.02
CA LYS A 146 7.31 11.08 6.17
C LYS A 146 7.84 11.30 7.58
N MET A 147 7.94 10.22 8.34
CA MET A 147 8.47 10.16 9.69
C MET A 147 9.74 9.32 9.72
N ILE A 148 10.58 9.52 10.73
CA ILE A 148 11.74 8.68 11.02
C ILE A 148 11.67 8.24 12.48
N LEU A 149 11.66 6.94 12.73
CA LEU A 149 11.89 6.40 14.06
C LEU A 149 13.39 6.17 14.24
N LEU A 150 14.05 7.01 15.03
CA LEU A 150 15.47 6.87 15.33
C LEU A 150 15.69 5.71 16.32
N ARG A 151 16.68 4.86 16.03
CA ARG A 151 17.11 3.78 16.91
C ARG A 151 17.59 4.33 18.25
N GLN A 152 18.38 5.41 18.20
CA GLN A 152 18.86 6.07 19.40
C GLN A 152 17.69 6.80 20.08
N GLY A 153 17.34 6.34 21.28
CA GLY A 153 16.28 6.95 22.08
C GLY A 153 14.85 6.60 21.66
N MET A 154 14.64 5.86 20.55
CA MET A 154 13.30 5.47 20.05
C MET A 154 12.37 6.67 19.85
N VAL A 155 12.92 7.77 19.34
CA VAL A 155 12.21 9.03 19.11
C VAL A 155 11.75 9.10 17.66
N VAL A 156 10.50 9.53 17.46
CA VAL A 156 9.95 9.83 16.14
C VAL A 156 10.21 11.31 15.82
N VAL A 157 10.80 11.56 14.65
CA VAL A 157 11.05 12.89 14.07
C VAL A 157 10.37 13.04 12.72
#